data_AF-A0A431NVD1-F1
#
_entry.id   AF-A0A431NVD1-F1
#
_cell.length_a   1.000
_cell.length_b   1.000
_cell.length_c   1.000
_cell.angle_alpha   90.00
_cell.angle_beta   90.00
_cell.angle_gamma   90.00
#
_symmetry.space_group_name_H-M   'P 1'
#
loop_
_entity.id
_entity.type
_entity.pdbx_description
1 polymer ?
#
loop_
_entity_poly.entity_id
_entity_poly.type
_entity_poly.pdbx_seq_one_letter_code
_entity_poly.pdbx_strand_id
1 'polypeptide(L)' 'MDGTRNFNCTNEKLKRDAERVIPQANVPPLDARSPDVKLGIINIPAVKQQYGQNYGTSVIPYRPPLPVYGPPLHPK' A
#
# COMPACT_ATOMS: atom_id res chain seq x y z
N MET A 1 -34.71 -3.79 18.90
CA MET A 1 -33.37 -3.19 18.79
C MET A 1 -32.43 -4.26 18.22
N ASP A 2 -32.37 -4.42 16.90
CA ASP A 2 -31.72 -5.60 16.27
C ASP A 2 -30.58 -5.24 15.29
N GLY A 3 -30.32 -3.95 15.09
CA GLY A 3 -29.24 -3.50 14.20
C GLY A 3 -27.84 -3.66 14.80
N THR A 4 -27.69 -3.50 16.12
CA THR A 4 -26.40 -3.52 16.82
C THR A 4 -25.70 -4.88 16.77
N ARG A 5 -26.46 -5.99 16.76
CA ARG A 5 -25.89 -7.36 16.68
C ARG A 5 -25.29 -7.67 15.30
N ASN A 6 -25.93 -7.22 14.22
CA ASN A 6 -25.43 -7.43 12.85
C ASN A 6 -24.13 -6.65 12.58
N PHE A 7 -23.98 -5.45 13.14
CA PHE A 7 -22.74 -4.68 13.00
C PHE A 7 -21.59 -5.28 13.81
N ASN A 8 -21.87 -5.94 14.93
CA ASN A 8 -20.82 -6.58 15.73
C ASN A 8 -20.12 -7.72 14.98
N CYS A 9 -20.88 -8.64 14.37
CA CYS A 9 -20.28 -9.74 13.58
C CYS A 9 -19.45 -9.21 12.39
N THR A 10 -19.97 -8.16 11.74
CA THR A 10 -19.28 -7.52 10.61
C THR A 10 -17.99 -6.83 11.04
N ASN A 11 -18.02 -6.10 12.16
CA ASN A 11 -16.83 -5.45 12.73
C ASN A 11 -15.77 -6.45 13.18
N GLU A 12 -16.17 -7.56 13.80
CA GLU A 12 -15.23 -8.61 14.21
C GLU A 12 -14.56 -9.29 13.01
N LYS A 13 -15.30 -9.49 11.92
CA LYS A 13 -14.74 -10.04 10.69
C LYS A 13 -13.73 -9.07 10.07
N LEU A 14 -14.09 -7.79 9.95
CA LEU A 14 -13.20 -6.76 9.44
C LEU A 14 -11.92 -6.64 10.28
N LYS A 15 -12.05 -6.68 11.61
CA LYS A 15 -10.91 -6.65 12.53
C LYS A 15 -9.97 -7.83 12.30
N ARG A 16 -10.51 -9.05 12.18
CA ARG A 16 -9.71 -10.26 11.88
C ARG A 16 -9.01 -10.17 10.53
N ASP A 17 -9.68 -9.66 9.51
CA ASP A 17 -9.09 -9.51 8.18
C ASP A 17 -8.00 -8.43 8.17
N ALA A 18 -8.19 -7.32 8.89
CA ALA A 18 -7.19 -6.27 9.06
C ALA A 18 -5.97 -6.74 9.88
N GLU A 19 -6.16 -7.55 10.92
CA GLU A 19 -5.06 -8.15 11.70
C GLU A 19 -4.31 -9.22 10.89
N ARG A 20 -5.00 -9.97 10.03
CA ARG A 20 -4.39 -10.97 9.14
C ARG A 20 -3.51 -10.31 8.08
N VAL A 21 -3.93 -9.17 7.57
CA VAL A 21 -3.13 -8.33 6.69
C VAL A 21 -2.27 -7.43 7.57
N ILE A 22 -1.24 -7.98 8.21
CA ILE A 22 -0.16 -7.13 8.72
C ILE A 22 0.41 -6.43 7.50
N PRO A 23 0.19 -5.11 7.31
CA PRO A 23 0.84 -4.41 6.22
C PRO A 23 2.33 -4.62 6.49
N GLN A 24 3.07 -5.21 5.54
CA GLN A 24 4.51 -5.20 5.64
C GLN A 24 4.88 -3.75 5.95
N ALA A 25 5.47 -3.55 7.12
CA ALA A 25 5.81 -2.21 7.56
C ALA A 25 6.60 -1.59 6.41
N ASN A 26 6.19 -0.41 5.96
CA ASN A 26 6.94 0.34 4.96
C ASN A 26 8.20 0.88 5.65
N VAL A 27 9.09 -0.05 6.03
CA VAL A 27 10.38 0.25 6.59
C VAL A 27 11.22 0.68 5.40
N PRO A 28 11.78 1.90 5.42
CA PRO A 28 12.70 2.30 4.38
C PRO A 28 13.84 1.27 4.29
N PRO A 29 14.39 1.02 3.10
CA PRO A 29 15.45 0.02 2.91
C PRO A 29 16.72 0.39 3.66
N LEU A 30 16.80 1.66 4.08
CA LEU A 30 17.92 2.28 4.70
C LEU A 30 17.41 3.05 5.92
N ASP A 31 17.98 2.77 7.08
CA ASP A 31 17.77 3.61 8.25
C ASP A 31 18.39 4.98 7.98
N ALA A 32 17.60 6.04 8.04
CA ALA A 32 18.07 7.42 7.88
C ALA A 32 19.14 7.80 8.92
N ARG A 33 19.23 7.06 10.03
CA ARG A 33 20.25 7.21 11.06
C ARG A 33 21.53 6.43 10.79
N SER A 34 21.54 5.57 9.77
CA SER A 34 22.72 4.79 9.41
C SER A 34 23.87 5.70 8.95
N PRO A 35 25.13 5.35 9.28
CA PRO A 35 26.30 6.08 8.81
C PRO A 35 26.46 6.04 7.29
N ASP A 36 25.93 5.00 6.62
CA ASP A 36 25.99 4.85 5.16
C ASP A 36 25.26 5.97 4.42
N VAL A 37 24.16 6.48 4.99
CA VAL A 37 23.47 7.69 4.49
C VAL A 37 24.40 8.90 4.55
N LYS A 38 25.16 9.07 5.63
CA LYS A 38 26.10 10.21 5.80
C LYS A 38 27.27 10.15 4.84
N LEU A 39 27.73 8.94 4.54
CA LEU A 39 28.83 8.69 3.61
C LEU A 39 28.39 8.70 2.14
N GLY A 40 27.08 8.88 1.87
CA GLY A 40 26.54 8.87 0.51
C GLY A 40 26.58 7.49 -0.16
N ILE A 41 26.81 6.41 0.61
CA ILE A 41 26.82 5.02 0.13
C ILE A 41 25.38 4.53 0.09
N ILE A 42 24.52 5.29 -0.58
CA ILE A 42 23.13 4.90 -0.81
C ILE A 42 23.06 4.02 -2.05
N ASN A 43 22.54 2.81 -1.91
CA ASN A 43 22.28 1.94 -3.05
C ASN A 43 21.04 2.46 -3.81
N ILE A 44 21.24 3.45 -4.68
CA ILE A 44 20.18 4.04 -5.53
C ILE A 44 19.36 2.96 -6.26
N PRO A 45 19.95 1.91 -6.84
CA PRO A 45 19.19 0.77 -7.37
C PRO A 45 18.23 0.12 -6.38
N ALA A 46 18.66 -0.16 -5.15
CA ALA A 46 17.79 -0.77 -4.12
C ALA A 46 16.65 0.18 -3.72
N VAL A 47 16.93 1.48 -3.58
CA VAL A 47 15.91 2.49 -3.28
C VAL A 47 14.89 2.58 -4.42
N LYS A 48 15.33 2.54 -5.68
CA LYS A 48 14.43 2.50 -6.85
C LYS A 48 13.58 1.23 -6.90
N GLN A 49 14.14 0.06 -6.56
CA GLN A 49 13.38 -1.19 -6.53
C GLN A 49 12.26 -1.16 -5.47
N GLN A 50 12.54 -0.62 -4.28
CA GLN A 50 11.54 -0.55 -3.21
C GLN A 50 10.44 0.45 -3.52
N TYR A 51 10.79 1.66 -3.93
CA TYR A 51 9.79 2.69 -4.19
C TYR A 51 9.10 2.51 -5.55
N GLY A 52 9.73 1.79 -6.48
CA GLY A 52 9.19 1.55 -7.82
C GLY A 52 8.80 2.86 -8.50
N GLN A 53 7.53 2.95 -8.93
CA GLN A 53 6.99 4.15 -9.57
C GLN A 53 6.85 5.35 -8.62
N ASN A 54 6.98 5.14 -7.30
CA ASN A 54 7.00 6.21 -6.30
C ASN A 54 8.40 6.82 -6.09
N TYR A 55 9.45 6.29 -6.72
CA TYR A 55 10.80 6.83 -6.53
C TYR A 55 10.86 8.28 -7.00
N GLY A 56 11.19 9.20 -6.08
CA GLY A 56 11.25 10.65 -6.36
C GLY A 56 9.89 11.35 -6.42
N THR A 57 8.78 10.66 -6.12
CA THR A 57 7.42 11.22 -6.13
C THR A 57 6.88 11.23 -4.70
N SER A 58 6.94 12.39 -4.04
CA SER A 58 6.87 12.48 -2.57
C SER A 58 5.46 12.66 -1.98
N VAL A 59 4.44 13.02 -2.76
CA VAL A 59 3.20 13.58 -2.17
C VAL A 59 1.96 12.68 -2.28
N ILE A 60 1.91 11.76 -3.24
CA ILE A 60 0.74 10.90 -3.48
C ILE A 60 1.22 9.48 -3.75
N PRO A 61 0.83 8.48 -2.94
CA PRO A 61 1.16 7.08 -3.22
C PRO A 61 0.61 6.70 -4.60
N TYR A 62 1.44 6.05 -5.42
CA TYR A 62 1.01 5.50 -6.69
C TYR A 62 -0.19 4.59 -6.46
N ARG A 63 -1.32 4.98 -7.03
CA ARG A 63 -2.51 4.16 -7.13
C ARG A 63 -2.64 3.78 -8.60
N PRO A 64 -2.65 2.48 -8.94
CA PRO A 64 -2.95 2.09 -10.32
C PRO A 64 -4.32 2.66 -10.70
N PRO A 65 -4.50 3.11 -11.95
CA PRO A 65 -5.80 3.60 -12.40
C PRO A 65 -6.87 2.52 -12.16
N LEU A 66 -8.08 2.95 -11.80
CA LEU A 66 -9.20 2.02 -11.64
C LEU A 66 -9.40 1.23 -12.94
N PRO A 67 -9.63 -0.08 -12.89
CA PRO A 67 -9.97 -0.84 -14.08
C PRO A 67 -11.21 -0.23 -14.75
N VAL A 68 -11.07 0.20 -16.00
CA VAL A 68 -12.20 0.68 -16.80
C VAL A 68 -12.86 -0.54 -17.43
N TYR A 69 -14.02 -0.94 -16.91
CA TYR A 69 -14.84 -1.97 -17.53
C TYR A 69 -15.71 -1.31 -18.60
N GLY A 70 -15.34 -1.48 -19.87
CA GLY A 70 -16.23 -1.16 -20.97
C GLY A 70 -17.45 -2.09 -20.95
N PRO A 71 -18.62 -1.63 -21.43
CA PRO A 71 -19.79 -2.50 -21.54
C PRO A 71 -19.45 -3.71 -22.44
N PRO A 72 -19.89 -4.93 -22.08
CA PRO A 72 -19.74 -6.07 -22.97
C PRO A 72 -20.65 -5.88 -24.18
N LEU A 73 -20.00 -5.64 -25.32
CA LEU A 73 -20.54 -5.69 -26.69
C LEU A 73 -21.45 -4.52 -27.12
N HIS A 74 -21.00 -3.85 -28.19
CA HIS A 74 -21.82 -2.98 -29.03
C HIS A 74 -22.98 -3.78 -29.65
N PRO A 75 -24.20 -3.24 -29.72
CA PRO A 75 -25.26 -3.82 -30.53
C PRO A 75 -24.97 -3.59 -32.02
N LYS A 76 -24.86 -4.73 -32.71
CA LYS A 76 -24.98 -5.06 -34.14
C LYS A 76 -24.78 -3.97 -35.20
#